data_AF-A0A9D7F0J5-F1
#
_entry.id   AF-A0A9D7F0J5-F1
#
_cell.length_a   1.000
_cell.length_b   1.000
_cell.length_c   1.000
_cell.angle_alpha   90.00
_cell.angle_beta   90.00
_cell.angle_gamma   90.00
#
_symmetry.space_group_name_H-M   'P 1'
#
loop_
_entity.id
_entity.type
_entity.pdbx_description
1 polymer ?
#
loop_
_entity_poly.entity_id
_entity_poly.type
_entity_poly.pdbx_seq_one_letter_code
_entity_poly.pdbx_strand_id
1 'polypeptide(L)'
;MSLPKEPRQKMINIMYLVLTALLALNVSSEILNAFRTVNRSLENTNTTVNRSTETIMKSLKEKTTQAATAERAAIWLPKADSVVAFSKNVYDYITSLKAQILEKAGGSISDPTKEFKEDNLDIVTKMMVQGGEGKKLLKMLGDYKANVLGINPDIKAEFENSLQIDLSNPPGRDGKTKDWDISYFHMVPTVAGLTILSKFQNDIKTAENKVVAFCHNKVGTVEVVFDSYAAIVGQNSNYLMPGQKLEIKAGVGAFSKAAKPTISIGGAVVPLGEEGFALKEFDAGGIGSHSVPVTITYFNQTTGKEEKKEVKVDYDLALPTLQLHLTK
;
A
#
# COMPACT_ATOMS: atom_id res chain seq x y z
N MET A 1 -1.09 -9.23 74.99
CA MET A 1 -2.05 -8.13 74.77
C MET A 1 -1.28 -6.94 74.23
N SER A 2 -1.51 -6.55 72.97
CA SER A 2 -0.82 -5.38 72.40
C SER A 2 -1.34 -4.12 73.07
N LEU A 3 -0.44 -3.31 73.63
CA LEU A 3 -0.74 -1.99 74.17
C LEU A 3 -1.59 -1.19 73.16
N PRO A 4 -2.67 -0.50 73.59
CA PRO A 4 -3.49 0.30 72.69
C PRO A 4 -2.61 1.33 72.00
N LYS A 5 -2.53 1.31 70.65
CA LYS A 5 -1.88 2.38 69.90
C LYS A 5 -2.59 3.69 70.26
N GLU A 6 -1.85 4.59 70.90
CA GLU A 6 -2.24 5.96 71.23
C GLU A 6 -3.00 6.59 70.04
N PRO A 7 -4.11 7.33 70.27
CA PRO A 7 -4.91 7.93 69.20
C PRO A 7 -4.07 8.71 68.17
N ARG A 8 -2.99 9.35 68.61
CA ARG A 8 -2.00 10.02 67.76
C ARG A 8 -1.29 9.06 66.79
N GLN A 9 -0.89 7.87 67.24
CA GLN A 9 -0.24 6.86 66.39
C GLN A 9 -1.21 6.29 65.34
N LYS A 10 -2.51 6.21 65.67
CA LYS A 10 -3.56 5.83 64.71
C LYS A 10 -3.75 6.91 63.63
N MET A 11 -3.78 8.19 64.02
CA MET A 11 -3.84 9.30 63.06
C MET A 11 -2.62 9.34 62.14
N ILE A 12 -1.41 9.13 62.68
CA ILE A 12 -0.17 9.07 61.89
C ILE A 12 -0.21 7.90 60.91
N ASN A 13 -0.66 6.71 61.34
CA ASN A 13 -0.77 5.55 60.45
C ASN A 13 -1.82 5.77 59.34
N ILE A 14 -2.96 6.40 59.65
CA ILE A 14 -3.96 6.75 58.63
C ILE A 14 -3.38 7.77 57.66
N MET A 15 -2.66 8.79 58.15
CA MET A 15 -2.00 9.78 57.30
C MET A 15 -0.97 9.15 56.38
N TYR A 16 -0.15 8.21 56.88
CA TYR A 16 0.84 7.50 56.08
C TYR A 16 0.17 6.64 55.00
N LEU A 17 -0.90 5.92 55.35
CA LEU A 17 -1.68 5.15 54.37
C LEU A 17 -2.30 6.03 53.29
N VAL A 18 -2.85 7.19 53.67
CA VAL A 18 -3.41 8.15 52.71
C VAL A 18 -2.31 8.73 51.81
N LEU A 19 -1.16 9.13 52.37
CA LEU A 19 -0.03 9.64 51.59
C LEU A 19 0.55 8.59 50.65
N THR A 20 0.74 7.35 51.11
CA THR A 20 1.20 6.25 50.25
C THR A 20 0.19 5.93 49.16
N ALA A 21 -1.11 5.97 49.46
CA ALA A 21 -2.16 5.79 48.45
C ALA A 21 -2.18 6.94 47.43
N LEU A 22 -2.01 8.19 47.85
CA LEU A 22 -1.93 9.35 46.96
C LEU A 22 -0.69 9.28 46.05
N LEU A 23 0.45 8.87 46.60
CA LEU A 23 1.69 8.73 45.83
C LEU A 23 1.61 7.56 44.83
N ALA A 24 0.89 6.50 45.19
CA ALA A 24 0.63 5.35 44.31
C ALA A 24 -0.43 5.63 43.22
N LEU A 25 -1.30 6.64 43.41
CA LEU A 25 -2.27 7.10 42.40
C LEU A 25 -1.63 7.99 41.33
N ASN A 26 -0.47 8.58 41.61
CA ASN A 26 0.26 9.36 40.62
C ASN A 26 0.92 8.43 39.58
N VAL A 27 0.85 8.84 38.33
CA VAL A 27 1.50 8.13 37.21
C VAL A 27 2.95 8.61 37.11
N SER A 28 3.90 7.69 36.97
CA SER A 28 5.31 8.07 36.87
C SER A 28 5.61 8.85 35.58
N SER A 29 6.53 9.82 35.66
CA SER A 29 6.91 10.66 34.51
C SER A 29 7.47 9.86 33.33
N GLU A 30 8.15 8.74 33.60
CA GLU A 30 8.65 7.81 32.58
C GLU A 30 7.50 7.16 31.79
N ILE A 31 6.44 6.75 32.49
CA ILE A 31 5.25 6.16 31.87
C ILE A 31 4.54 7.20 31.01
N LEU A 32 4.38 8.44 31.51
CA LEU A 32 3.78 9.54 30.72
C LEU A 32 4.61 9.84 29.46
N ASN A 33 5.94 9.89 29.58
CA ASN A 33 6.84 10.08 28.44
C ASN A 33 6.79 8.93 27.41
N ALA A 34 6.62 7.69 27.86
CA ALA A 34 6.40 6.57 26.96
C ALA A 34 5.10 6.75 26.15
N PHE A 35 3.99 7.15 26.80
CA PHE A 35 2.74 7.42 26.11
C PHE A 35 2.84 8.57 25.10
N ARG A 36 3.56 9.66 25.43
CA ARG A 36 3.85 10.75 24.48
C ARG A 36 4.60 10.24 23.24
N THR A 37 5.61 9.41 23.46
CA THR A 37 6.44 8.86 22.38
C THR A 37 5.62 7.98 21.44
N VAL A 38 4.78 7.11 22.00
CA VAL A 38 3.85 6.28 21.21
C VAL A 38 2.83 7.16 20.48
N ASN A 39 2.24 8.16 21.14
CA ASN A 39 1.28 9.06 20.50
C ASN A 39 1.89 9.77 19.29
N ARG A 40 3.09 10.35 19.45
CA ARG A 40 3.82 11.01 18.36
C ARG A 40 4.12 10.05 17.22
N SER A 41 4.52 8.81 17.51
CA SER A 41 4.77 7.79 16.50
C SER A 41 3.50 7.43 15.71
N LEU A 42 2.36 7.30 16.39
CA LEU A 42 1.06 7.04 15.75
C LEU A 42 0.61 8.23 14.88
N GLU A 43 0.76 9.46 15.35
CA GLU A 43 0.42 10.66 14.57
C GLU A 43 1.30 10.82 13.32
N ASN A 44 2.60 10.53 13.44
CA ASN A 44 3.51 10.48 12.29
C ASN A 44 3.10 9.38 11.29
N THR A 45 2.72 8.21 11.79
CA THR A 45 2.25 7.11 10.96
C THR A 45 0.96 7.49 10.23
N ASN A 46 0.02 8.14 10.91
CA ASN A 46 -1.22 8.64 10.30
C ASN A 46 -0.93 9.60 9.15
N THR A 47 0.02 10.51 9.32
CA THR A 47 0.43 11.45 8.28
C THR A 47 1.03 10.74 7.07
N THR A 48 1.92 9.76 7.30
CA THR A 48 2.55 8.96 6.24
C THR A 48 1.53 8.12 5.48
N VAL A 49 0.64 7.43 6.19
CA VAL A 49 -0.41 6.60 5.59
C VAL A 49 -1.39 7.46 4.81
N ASN A 50 -1.78 8.64 5.33
CA ASN A 50 -2.65 9.57 4.63
C ASN A 50 -2.02 10.05 3.32
N ARG A 51 -0.73 10.39 3.32
CA ARG A 51 0.01 10.77 2.09
C ARG A 51 0.08 9.64 1.07
N SER A 52 0.26 8.40 1.55
CA SER A 52 0.20 7.20 0.69
C SER A 52 -1.17 7.06 0.05
N THR A 53 -2.25 7.17 0.84
CA THR A 53 -3.63 7.11 0.34
C THR A 53 -3.92 8.20 -0.68
N GLU A 54 -3.52 9.45 -0.42
CA GLU A 54 -3.65 10.56 -1.37
C GLU A 54 -2.94 10.29 -2.70
N THR A 55 -1.74 9.70 -2.63
CA THR A 55 -0.96 9.33 -3.82
C THR A 55 -1.66 8.25 -4.63
N ILE A 56 -2.14 7.20 -3.97
CA ILE A 56 -2.90 6.10 -4.61
C ILE A 56 -4.19 6.64 -5.23
N MET A 57 -4.90 7.52 -4.50
CA MET A 57 -6.15 8.10 -4.97
C MET A 57 -5.95 9.03 -6.17
N LYS A 58 -4.85 9.81 -6.18
CA LYS A 58 -4.46 10.61 -7.34
C LYS A 58 -4.17 9.71 -8.55
N SER A 59 -3.39 8.65 -8.37
CA SER A 59 -3.11 7.68 -9.42
C SER A 59 -4.38 6.99 -9.93
N LEU A 60 -5.32 6.67 -9.04
CA LEU A 60 -6.62 6.08 -9.41
C LEU A 60 -7.45 7.01 -10.28
N LYS A 61 -7.46 8.31 -9.96
CA LYS A 61 -8.10 9.35 -10.79
C LYS A 61 -7.40 9.51 -12.13
N GLU A 62 -6.08 9.44 -12.19
CA GLU A 62 -5.35 9.50 -13.48
C GLU A 62 -5.73 8.33 -14.41
N LYS A 63 -5.96 7.13 -13.85
CA LYS A 63 -6.42 5.95 -14.61
C LYS A 63 -7.82 6.11 -15.22
N THR A 64 -8.64 7.09 -14.81
CA THR A 64 -9.92 7.35 -15.50
C THR A 64 -9.73 8.01 -16.87
N THR A 65 -8.56 8.61 -17.12
CA THR A 65 -8.28 9.31 -18.39
C THR A 65 -7.61 8.41 -19.43
N GLN A 66 -7.16 7.22 -19.02
CA GLN A 66 -6.50 6.25 -19.89
C GLN A 66 -7.52 5.27 -20.48
N ALA A 67 -7.59 5.16 -21.81
CA ALA A 67 -8.58 4.31 -22.48
C ALA A 67 -8.57 2.84 -22.01
N ALA A 68 -7.39 2.28 -21.70
CA ALA A 68 -7.23 0.89 -21.28
C ALA A 68 -7.71 0.60 -19.84
N THR A 69 -7.86 1.62 -19.00
CA THR A 69 -8.22 1.48 -17.57
C THR A 69 -9.49 2.25 -17.20
N ALA A 70 -9.98 3.15 -18.06
CA ALA A 70 -11.13 4.02 -17.80
C ALA A 70 -12.41 3.28 -17.38
N GLU A 71 -12.78 2.20 -18.08
CA GLU A 71 -14.00 1.43 -17.74
C GLU A 71 -13.92 0.79 -16.34
N ARG A 72 -12.76 0.22 -16.00
CA ARG A 72 -12.52 -0.35 -14.67
C ARG A 72 -12.42 0.75 -13.60
N ALA A 73 -11.76 1.85 -13.93
CA ALA A 73 -11.61 3.00 -13.04
C ALA A 73 -12.98 3.61 -12.68
N ALA A 74 -13.91 3.68 -13.64
CA ALA A 74 -15.27 4.15 -13.41
C ALA A 74 -16.05 3.30 -12.37
N ILE A 75 -15.71 2.02 -12.24
CA ILE A 75 -16.33 1.10 -11.26
C ILE A 75 -15.67 1.24 -9.88
N TRP A 76 -14.34 1.35 -9.82
CA TRP A 76 -13.57 1.27 -8.57
C TRP A 76 -13.27 2.62 -7.91
N LEU A 77 -13.23 3.71 -8.68
CA LEU A 77 -13.00 5.05 -8.12
C LEU A 77 -14.11 5.48 -7.14
N PRO A 78 -15.42 5.37 -7.47
CA PRO A 78 -16.47 5.76 -6.53
C PRO A 78 -16.48 4.93 -5.24
N LYS A 79 -16.04 3.66 -5.32
CA LYS A 79 -15.87 2.78 -4.16
C LYS A 79 -14.74 3.28 -3.27
N ALA A 80 -13.59 3.63 -3.85
CA ALA A 80 -12.48 4.24 -3.12
C ALA A 80 -12.88 5.58 -2.48
N ASP A 81 -13.60 6.46 -3.21
CA ASP A 81 -14.12 7.72 -2.66
C ASP A 81 -15.05 7.48 -1.46
N SER A 82 -15.90 6.44 -1.52
CA SER A 82 -16.79 6.08 -0.41
C SER A 82 -16.01 5.66 0.84
N VAL A 83 -14.93 4.88 0.69
CA VAL A 83 -14.05 4.49 1.80
C VAL A 83 -13.41 5.73 2.44
N VAL A 84 -12.91 6.66 1.62
CA VAL A 84 -12.32 7.91 2.10
C VAL A 84 -13.36 8.72 2.89
N ALA A 85 -14.58 8.82 2.39
CA ALA A 85 -15.67 9.54 3.06
C ALA A 85 -16.04 8.92 4.42
N PHE A 86 -16.20 7.59 4.48
CA PHE A 86 -16.47 6.89 5.75
C PHE A 86 -15.32 7.04 6.74
N SER A 87 -14.07 6.92 6.27
CA SER A 87 -12.88 7.06 7.11
C SER A 87 -12.76 8.47 7.68
N LYS A 88 -13.02 9.50 6.85
CA LYS A 88 -13.02 10.91 7.28
C LYS A 88 -14.01 11.18 8.41
N ASN A 89 -15.24 10.66 8.30
CA ASN A 89 -16.27 10.86 9.31
C ASN A 89 -15.81 10.40 10.71
N VAL A 90 -15.34 9.15 10.81
CA VAL A 90 -14.89 8.62 12.10
C VAL A 90 -13.60 9.29 12.58
N TYR A 91 -12.66 9.58 11.67
CA TYR A 91 -11.41 10.26 12.00
C TYR A 91 -11.65 11.67 12.58
N ASP A 92 -12.58 12.43 12.00
CA ASP A 92 -12.94 13.77 12.46
C ASP A 92 -13.64 13.72 13.81
N TYR A 93 -14.53 12.74 14.02
CA TYR A 93 -15.16 12.53 15.31
C TYR A 93 -14.11 12.24 16.40
N ILE A 94 -13.16 11.34 16.15
CA ILE A 94 -12.07 11.07 17.10
C ILE A 94 -11.20 12.31 17.33
N THR A 95 -10.94 13.11 16.28
CA THR A 95 -10.21 14.39 16.42
C THR A 95 -10.95 15.33 17.36
N SER A 96 -12.29 15.41 17.26
CA SER A 96 -13.11 16.22 18.15
C SER A 96 -13.07 15.72 19.60
N LEU A 97 -13.02 14.41 19.83
CA LEU A 97 -12.88 13.84 21.17
C LEU A 97 -11.52 14.17 21.77
N LYS A 98 -10.43 14.02 21.00
CA LYS A 98 -9.07 14.42 21.42
C LYS A 98 -9.03 15.90 21.79
N ALA A 99 -9.67 16.77 21.01
CA ALA A 99 -9.75 18.21 21.29
C ALA A 99 -10.40 18.50 22.64
N GLN A 100 -11.58 17.90 22.88
CA GLN A 100 -12.32 18.12 24.12
C GLN A 100 -11.60 17.55 25.34
N ILE A 101 -10.92 16.40 25.22
CA ILE A 101 -10.10 15.83 26.32
C ILE A 101 -8.94 16.78 26.64
N LEU A 102 -8.23 17.25 25.61
CA LEU A 102 -7.07 18.12 25.77
C LEU A 102 -7.46 19.47 26.39
N GLU A 103 -8.57 20.07 25.93
CA GLU A 103 -9.11 21.31 26.48
C GLU A 103 -9.51 21.15 27.95
N LYS A 104 -10.21 20.06 28.31
CA LYS A 104 -10.56 19.76 29.71
C LYS A 104 -9.34 19.52 30.60
N ALA A 105 -8.21 19.11 30.02
CA ALA A 105 -6.95 18.97 30.72
C ALA A 105 -6.14 20.28 30.83
N GLY A 106 -6.63 21.38 30.24
CA GLY A 106 -5.98 22.68 30.23
C GLY A 106 -5.05 22.93 29.04
N GLY A 107 -4.89 21.94 28.15
CA GLY A 107 -4.05 22.02 26.95
C GLY A 107 -4.73 22.74 25.78
N SER A 108 -4.11 22.67 24.60
CA SER A 108 -4.71 23.14 23.35
C SER A 108 -4.17 22.34 22.17
N ILE A 109 -5.03 22.03 21.18
CA ILE A 109 -4.58 21.46 19.90
C ILE A 109 -3.72 22.47 19.12
N SER A 110 -4.04 23.77 19.23
CA SER A 110 -3.35 24.83 18.50
C SER A 110 -1.95 25.13 19.05
N ASP A 111 -1.66 24.68 20.27
CA ASP A 111 -0.37 24.87 20.93
C ASP A 111 0.11 23.54 21.56
N PRO A 112 0.83 22.71 20.79
CA PRO A 112 1.35 21.43 21.26
C PRO A 112 2.39 21.55 22.38
N THR A 113 2.90 22.75 22.67
CA THR A 113 3.89 22.99 23.73
C THR A 113 3.25 23.31 25.07
N LYS A 114 1.95 23.62 25.06
CA LYS A 114 1.21 23.96 26.27
C LYS A 114 1.08 22.74 27.18
N GLU A 115 1.56 22.88 28.41
CA GLU A 115 1.40 21.87 29.44
C GLU A 115 -0.09 21.65 29.77
N PHE A 116 -0.43 20.39 30.02
CA PHE A 116 -1.77 19.99 30.42
C PHE A 116 -1.68 18.90 31.49
N LYS A 117 -2.80 18.61 32.17
CA LYS A 117 -2.87 17.58 33.22
C LYS A 117 -2.84 16.17 32.61
N GLU A 118 -1.66 15.73 32.21
CA GLU A 118 -1.44 14.49 31.45
C GLU A 118 -1.75 13.21 32.25
N ASP A 119 -1.52 13.27 33.56
CA ASP A 119 -1.68 12.19 34.53
C ASP A 119 -3.11 12.08 35.08
N ASN A 120 -3.99 13.02 34.76
CA ASN A 120 -5.35 13.05 35.28
C ASN A 120 -6.16 11.82 34.81
N LEU A 121 -6.67 11.04 35.76
CA LEU A 121 -7.41 9.80 35.51
C LEU A 121 -8.93 10.02 35.30
N ASP A 122 -9.44 11.20 35.66
CA ASP A 122 -10.86 11.50 35.70
C ASP A 122 -11.39 12.00 34.36
N ILE A 123 -10.63 12.81 33.63
CA ILE A 123 -11.12 13.52 32.43
C ILE A 123 -11.61 12.52 31.39
N VAL A 124 -10.77 11.52 31.07
CA VAL A 124 -11.08 10.51 30.07
C VAL A 124 -12.25 9.64 30.54
N THR A 125 -12.22 9.20 31.80
CA THR A 125 -13.30 8.39 32.40
C THR A 125 -14.65 9.10 32.34
N LYS A 126 -14.69 10.39 32.74
CA LYS A 126 -15.92 11.19 32.74
C LYS A 126 -16.49 11.38 31.35
N MET A 127 -15.64 11.61 30.34
CA MET A 127 -16.10 11.82 28.97
C MET A 127 -16.48 10.51 28.27
N MET A 128 -15.55 9.56 28.23
CA MET A 128 -15.66 8.37 27.39
C MET A 128 -16.55 7.30 28.02
N VAL A 129 -16.54 7.17 29.34
CA VAL A 129 -17.34 6.15 30.05
C VAL A 129 -18.65 6.76 30.56
N GLN A 130 -18.57 7.77 31.44
CA GLN A 130 -19.77 8.34 32.08
C GLN A 130 -20.61 9.18 31.12
N GLY A 131 -19.95 9.92 30.21
CA GLY A 131 -20.60 10.71 29.16
C GLY A 131 -21.05 9.88 27.95
N GLY A 132 -20.68 8.60 27.88
CA GLY A 132 -21.11 7.67 26.83
C GLY A 132 -20.44 7.86 25.46
N GLU A 133 -19.44 8.74 25.34
CA GLU A 133 -18.73 8.95 24.07
C GLU A 133 -17.96 7.70 23.62
N GLY A 134 -17.50 6.85 24.53
CA GLY A 134 -16.88 5.57 24.21
C GLY A 134 -17.83 4.59 23.54
N LYS A 135 -19.09 4.51 23.98
CA LYS A 135 -20.12 3.68 23.34
C LYS A 135 -20.50 4.21 21.96
N LYS A 136 -20.56 5.54 21.79
CA LYS A 136 -20.77 6.18 20.50
C LYS A 136 -19.61 5.89 19.54
N LEU A 137 -18.37 6.01 20.01
CA LEU A 137 -17.17 5.68 19.24
C LEU A 137 -17.17 4.21 18.80
N LEU A 138 -17.47 3.28 19.71
CA LEU A 138 -17.60 1.86 19.38
C LEU A 138 -18.62 1.63 18.26
N LYS A 139 -19.80 2.27 18.38
CA LYS A 139 -20.82 2.18 17.34
C LYS A 139 -20.32 2.72 16.01
N MET A 140 -19.68 3.90 15.99
CA MET A 140 -19.15 4.48 14.76
C MET A 140 -18.05 3.62 14.12
N LEU A 141 -17.19 2.97 14.92
CA LEU A 141 -16.20 2.01 14.43
C LEU A 141 -16.86 0.76 13.83
N GLY A 142 -17.93 0.27 14.47
CA GLY A 142 -18.75 -0.82 13.94
C GLY A 142 -19.44 -0.47 12.63
N ASP A 143 -20.09 0.69 12.58
CA ASP A 143 -20.76 1.22 11.39
C ASP A 143 -19.75 1.44 10.26
N TYR A 144 -18.55 1.96 10.56
CA TYR A 144 -17.46 2.10 9.59
C TYR A 144 -17.06 0.75 8.99
N LYS A 145 -16.80 -0.26 9.84
CA LYS A 145 -16.44 -1.61 9.39
C LYS A 145 -17.53 -2.21 8.52
N ALA A 146 -18.80 -2.10 8.94
CA ALA A 146 -19.95 -2.61 8.18
C ALA A 146 -20.11 -1.88 6.84
N ASN A 147 -20.00 -0.55 6.82
CA ASN A 147 -20.13 0.25 5.62
C ASN A 147 -19.03 -0.07 4.60
N VAL A 148 -17.77 -0.15 5.04
CA VAL A 148 -16.63 -0.48 4.15
C VAL A 148 -16.79 -1.87 3.53
N LEU A 149 -17.13 -2.88 4.33
CA LEU A 149 -17.36 -4.24 3.83
C LEU A 149 -18.63 -4.33 2.96
N GLY A 150 -19.60 -3.45 3.18
CA GLY A 150 -20.83 -3.35 2.38
C GLY A 150 -20.66 -2.70 1.02
N ILE A 151 -19.53 -2.03 0.73
CA ILE A 151 -19.31 -1.34 -0.55
C ILE A 151 -19.29 -2.31 -1.73
N ASN A 152 -18.64 -3.47 -1.57
CA ASN A 152 -18.49 -4.43 -2.66
C ASN A 152 -18.17 -5.85 -2.15
N PRO A 153 -18.72 -6.91 -2.78
CA PRO A 153 -18.42 -8.29 -2.39
C PRO A 153 -16.93 -8.66 -2.42
N ASP A 154 -16.15 -8.16 -3.38
CA ASP A 154 -14.70 -8.43 -3.43
C ASP A 154 -13.95 -7.78 -2.27
N ILE A 155 -14.35 -6.56 -1.88
CA ILE A 155 -13.80 -5.87 -0.71
C ILE A 155 -14.13 -6.67 0.54
N LYS A 156 -15.38 -7.15 0.66
CA LYS A 156 -15.78 -7.99 1.77
C LYS A 156 -14.92 -9.26 1.85
N ALA A 157 -14.78 -9.98 0.75
CA ALA A 157 -14.03 -11.23 0.69
C ALA A 157 -12.57 -11.06 1.12
N GLU A 158 -11.92 -9.96 0.72
CA GLU A 158 -10.53 -9.68 1.07
C GLU A 158 -10.36 -9.21 2.53
N PHE A 159 -11.30 -8.39 3.04
CA PHE A 159 -11.08 -7.62 4.26
C PHE A 159 -11.92 -8.03 5.47
N GLU A 160 -12.91 -8.91 5.34
CA GLU A 160 -13.82 -9.30 6.44
C GLU A 160 -13.06 -9.73 7.71
N ASN A 161 -11.93 -10.44 7.55
CA ASN A 161 -11.10 -10.94 8.64
C ASN A 161 -9.77 -10.21 8.85
N SER A 162 -9.45 -9.21 8.01
CA SER A 162 -8.12 -8.56 8.00
C SER A 162 -8.17 -7.04 8.22
N LEU A 163 -9.37 -6.44 8.24
CA LEU A 163 -9.55 -5.03 8.57
C LEU A 163 -9.15 -4.78 10.03
N GLN A 164 -8.25 -3.82 10.25
CA GLN A 164 -7.60 -3.57 11.55
C GLN A 164 -8.49 -2.90 12.61
N ILE A 165 -9.81 -2.98 12.44
CA ILE A 165 -10.80 -2.44 13.38
C ILE A 165 -11.23 -3.56 14.33
N ASP A 166 -10.60 -3.58 15.50
CA ASP A 166 -10.96 -4.48 16.60
C ASP A 166 -12.07 -3.87 17.46
N LEU A 167 -13.22 -4.56 17.47
CA LEU A 167 -14.41 -4.18 18.23
C LEU A 167 -14.61 -5.09 19.46
N SER A 168 -13.68 -6.03 19.68
CA SER A 168 -13.77 -6.95 20.80
C SER A 168 -13.46 -6.24 22.11
N ASN A 169 -14.07 -6.73 23.19
CA ASN A 169 -13.76 -6.26 24.52
C ASN A 169 -12.44 -6.91 24.96
N PRO A 170 -11.38 -6.13 25.24
CA PRO A 170 -10.10 -6.72 25.60
C PRO A 170 -10.21 -7.43 26.97
N PRO A 171 -9.58 -8.60 27.14
CA PRO A 171 -9.65 -9.34 28.40
C PRO A 171 -8.92 -8.60 29.51
N GLY A 172 -9.53 -8.53 30.70
CA GLY A 172 -8.87 -8.07 31.91
C GLY A 172 -7.78 -9.02 32.38
N ARG A 173 -6.86 -8.54 33.23
CA ARG A 173 -5.83 -9.38 33.88
C ARG A 173 -6.42 -10.52 34.73
N ASP A 174 -7.66 -10.37 35.16
CA ASP A 174 -8.45 -11.35 35.92
C ASP A 174 -9.20 -12.34 35.01
N GLY A 175 -8.99 -12.28 33.68
CA GLY A 175 -9.68 -13.10 32.69
C GLY A 175 -11.14 -12.70 32.48
N LYS A 176 -11.65 -11.65 33.16
CA LYS A 176 -13.02 -11.16 32.98
C LYS A 176 -13.03 -10.05 31.94
N THR A 177 -14.06 -10.08 31.11
CA THR A 177 -14.29 -9.08 30.09
C THR A 177 -15.16 -7.96 30.66
N LYS A 178 -14.70 -6.71 30.58
CA LYS A 178 -15.52 -5.52 30.88
C LYS A 178 -16.11 -4.96 29.58
N ASP A 179 -17.07 -4.05 29.72
CA ASP A 179 -17.57 -3.30 28.56
C ASP A 179 -16.40 -2.59 27.85
N TRP A 180 -16.50 -2.45 26.53
CA TRP A 180 -15.44 -1.92 25.67
C TRP A 180 -14.91 -0.56 26.13
N ASP A 181 -15.83 0.38 26.38
CA ASP A 181 -15.53 1.74 26.81
C ASP A 181 -14.85 1.77 28.18
N ILE A 182 -15.32 0.94 29.11
CA ILE A 182 -14.67 0.78 30.43
C ILE A 182 -13.27 0.21 30.26
N SER A 183 -13.09 -0.77 29.38
CA SER A 183 -11.81 -1.46 29.21
C SER A 183 -10.73 -0.54 28.64
N TYR A 184 -11.08 0.35 27.72
CA TYR A 184 -10.15 1.31 27.11
C TYR A 184 -10.02 2.62 27.89
N PHE A 185 -11.05 3.09 28.58
CA PHE A 185 -11.11 4.49 29.02
C PHE A 185 -11.38 4.70 30.52
N HIS A 186 -11.58 3.64 31.31
CA HIS A 186 -11.77 3.79 32.76
C HIS A 186 -10.44 3.88 33.51
N MET A 187 -10.28 4.91 34.34
CA MET A 187 -9.08 5.16 35.15
C MET A 187 -7.80 5.25 34.31
N VAL A 188 -7.91 5.80 33.10
CA VAL A 188 -6.75 6.03 32.22
C VAL A 188 -6.31 7.49 32.29
N PRO A 189 -4.99 7.76 32.35
CA PRO A 189 -4.46 9.11 32.28
C PRO A 189 -4.84 9.82 30.98
N THR A 190 -5.00 11.14 31.02
CA THR A 190 -5.27 11.97 29.83
C THR A 190 -4.37 11.61 28.65
N VAL A 191 -3.04 11.52 28.86
CA VAL A 191 -2.11 11.21 27.77
C VAL A 191 -2.35 9.82 27.18
N ALA A 192 -2.66 8.83 28.01
CA ALA A 192 -2.96 7.48 27.56
C ALA A 192 -4.28 7.42 26.79
N GLY A 193 -5.32 8.15 27.24
CA GLY A 193 -6.58 8.29 26.52
C GLY A 193 -6.39 8.90 25.13
N LEU A 194 -5.56 9.95 25.01
CA LEU A 194 -5.20 10.54 23.72
C LEU A 194 -4.45 9.52 22.82
N THR A 195 -3.50 8.76 23.38
CA THR A 195 -2.78 7.71 22.65
C THR A 195 -3.72 6.62 22.13
N ILE A 196 -4.69 6.17 22.94
CA ILE A 196 -5.69 5.18 22.53
C ILE A 196 -6.55 5.70 21.37
N LEU A 197 -6.99 6.97 21.44
CA LEU A 197 -7.73 7.60 20.35
C LEU A 197 -6.87 7.71 19.07
N SER A 198 -5.59 8.07 19.20
CA SER A 198 -4.64 8.09 18.07
C SER A 198 -4.43 6.72 17.46
N LYS A 199 -4.46 5.64 18.26
CA LYS A 199 -4.40 4.26 17.77
C LYS A 199 -5.61 3.95 16.91
N PHE A 200 -6.83 4.29 17.34
CA PHE A 200 -8.02 4.10 16.50
C PHE A 200 -7.98 4.94 15.21
N GLN A 201 -7.47 6.18 15.26
CA GLN A 201 -7.21 6.97 14.05
C GLN A 201 -6.24 6.26 13.10
N ASN A 202 -5.21 5.61 13.62
CA ASN A 202 -4.25 4.84 12.85
C ASN A 202 -4.84 3.59 12.20
N ASP A 203 -5.65 2.85 12.95
CA ASP A 203 -6.34 1.68 12.41
C ASP A 203 -7.27 2.08 11.25
N ILE A 204 -8.03 3.18 11.41
CA ILE A 204 -8.92 3.72 10.36
C ILE A 204 -8.11 4.12 9.13
N LYS A 205 -7.03 4.88 9.30
CA LYS A 205 -6.19 5.34 8.17
C LYS A 205 -5.51 4.17 7.46
N THR A 206 -5.07 3.16 8.20
CA THR A 206 -4.45 1.97 7.61
C THR A 206 -5.46 1.10 6.89
N ALA A 207 -6.67 0.94 7.45
CA ALA A 207 -7.79 0.30 6.78
C ALA A 207 -8.17 1.03 5.48
N GLU A 208 -8.33 2.36 5.54
CA GLU A 208 -8.59 3.23 4.39
C GLU A 208 -7.55 2.99 3.28
N ASN A 209 -6.27 3.06 3.63
CA ASN A 209 -5.16 2.89 2.68
C ASN A 209 -5.20 1.51 2.00
N LYS A 210 -5.38 0.43 2.78
CA LYS A 210 -5.43 -0.93 2.25
C LYS A 210 -6.58 -1.14 1.28
N VAL A 211 -7.78 -0.65 1.61
CA VAL A 211 -8.95 -0.82 0.74
C VAL A 211 -8.83 0.08 -0.50
N VAL A 212 -8.32 1.30 -0.38
CA VAL A 212 -8.06 2.19 -1.53
C VAL A 212 -6.99 1.59 -2.46
N ALA A 213 -5.93 1.00 -1.90
CA ALA A 213 -4.91 0.27 -2.65
C ALA A 213 -5.51 -0.93 -3.39
N PHE A 214 -6.39 -1.68 -2.74
CA PHE A 214 -7.11 -2.79 -3.36
C PHE A 214 -7.97 -2.32 -4.54
N CYS A 215 -8.76 -1.25 -4.36
CA CYS A 215 -9.53 -0.64 -5.46
C CYS A 215 -8.61 -0.22 -6.61
N HIS A 216 -7.45 0.35 -6.32
CA HIS A 216 -6.47 0.74 -7.33
C HIS A 216 -5.87 -0.44 -8.09
N ASN A 217 -5.57 -1.53 -7.39
CA ASN A 217 -5.06 -2.77 -7.99
C ASN A 217 -6.10 -3.42 -8.91
N LYS A 218 -7.40 -3.37 -8.56
CA LYS A 218 -8.49 -3.89 -9.41
C LYS A 218 -8.68 -3.13 -10.72
N VAL A 219 -8.26 -1.87 -10.78
CA VAL A 219 -8.20 -1.11 -12.04
C VAL A 219 -7.05 -1.56 -12.94
N GLY A 220 -6.07 -2.25 -12.37
CA GLY A 220 -4.93 -2.88 -13.06
C GLY A 220 -3.61 -2.24 -12.64
N THR A 221 -2.67 -3.05 -12.13
CA THR A 221 -1.24 -2.80 -12.29
C THR A 221 -0.92 -2.89 -13.78
N VAL A 222 -0.04 -2.03 -14.32
CA VAL A 222 0.53 -2.28 -15.65
C VAL A 222 1.49 -3.46 -15.50
N GLU A 223 0.97 -4.67 -15.34
CA GLU A 223 1.75 -5.87 -15.53
C GLU A 223 1.72 -6.19 -17.02
N VAL A 224 2.77 -5.75 -17.72
CA VAL A 224 3.14 -6.38 -18.98
C VAL A 224 3.62 -7.78 -18.61
N VAL A 225 2.71 -8.75 -18.67
CA VAL A 225 3.07 -10.16 -18.46
C VAL A 225 3.80 -10.64 -19.71
N PHE A 226 5.11 -10.84 -19.57
CA PHE A 226 5.94 -11.53 -20.56
C PHE A 226 5.84 -13.03 -20.31
N ASP A 227 5.45 -13.78 -21.33
CA ASP A 227 5.13 -15.21 -21.24
C ASP A 227 6.05 -16.09 -22.11
N SER A 228 6.96 -15.47 -22.87
CA SER A 228 8.03 -16.16 -23.58
C SER A 228 9.31 -15.32 -23.57
N TYR A 229 10.46 -15.99 -23.53
CA TYR A 229 11.78 -15.38 -23.60
C TYR A 229 12.60 -16.11 -24.64
N ALA A 230 13.23 -15.38 -25.56
CA ALA A 230 14.15 -15.95 -26.55
C ALA A 230 15.48 -15.21 -26.56
N ALA A 231 16.58 -15.92 -26.77
CA ALA A 231 17.88 -15.31 -27.01
C ALA A 231 17.92 -14.75 -28.43
N ILE A 232 18.37 -13.50 -28.57
CA ILE A 232 18.57 -12.83 -29.86
C ILE A 232 20.07 -12.60 -30.01
N VAL A 233 20.65 -13.16 -31.08
CA VAL A 233 22.05 -12.96 -31.45
C VAL A 233 22.09 -12.46 -32.88
N GLY A 234 22.80 -11.35 -33.11
CA GLY A 234 23.08 -10.81 -34.43
C GLY A 234 24.57 -10.51 -34.58
N GLN A 235 25.08 -10.66 -35.79
CA GLN A 235 26.46 -10.32 -36.12
C GLN A 235 26.54 -9.44 -37.36
N ASN A 236 27.60 -8.63 -37.46
CA ASN A 236 27.78 -7.69 -38.56
C ASN A 236 28.05 -8.36 -39.92
N SER A 237 28.63 -9.56 -39.93
CA SER A 237 28.83 -10.36 -41.14
C SER A 237 28.97 -11.84 -40.82
N ASN A 238 28.50 -12.70 -41.72
CA ASN A 238 28.75 -14.15 -41.69
C ASN A 238 30.06 -14.53 -42.42
N TYR A 239 30.71 -13.58 -43.10
CA TYR A 239 31.95 -13.79 -43.87
C TYR A 239 32.96 -12.66 -43.62
N LEU A 240 34.15 -13.00 -43.13
CA LEU A 240 35.19 -12.03 -42.76
C LEU A 240 36.57 -12.53 -43.22
N MET A 241 37.42 -11.59 -43.65
CA MET A 241 38.82 -11.83 -43.97
C MET A 241 39.72 -11.64 -42.74
N PRO A 242 40.91 -12.29 -42.69
CA PRO A 242 41.87 -12.10 -41.60
C PRO A 242 42.17 -10.61 -41.34
N GLY A 243 42.00 -10.17 -40.10
CA GLY A 243 42.19 -8.76 -39.70
C GLY A 243 40.91 -7.92 -39.68
N GLN A 244 39.79 -8.40 -40.21
CA GLN A 244 38.49 -7.74 -40.06
C GLN A 244 37.88 -8.01 -38.68
N LYS A 245 37.15 -7.04 -38.15
CA LYS A 245 36.50 -7.14 -36.83
C LYS A 245 35.12 -7.78 -36.96
N LEU A 246 34.92 -8.88 -36.25
CA LEU A 246 33.61 -9.47 -36.01
C LEU A 246 32.94 -8.71 -34.84
N GLU A 247 31.76 -8.15 -35.09
CA GLU A 247 30.94 -7.54 -34.05
C GLU A 247 29.73 -8.44 -33.78
N ILE A 248 29.60 -8.91 -32.54
CA ILE A 248 28.49 -9.73 -32.07
C ILE A 248 27.62 -8.90 -31.12
N LYS A 249 26.32 -8.86 -31.37
CA LYS A 249 25.30 -8.28 -30.49
C LYS A 249 24.41 -9.42 -29.99
N ALA A 250 24.36 -9.63 -28.67
CA ALA A 250 23.54 -10.67 -28.06
C ALA A 250 22.68 -10.10 -26.92
N GLY A 251 21.48 -10.63 -26.74
CA GLY A 251 20.55 -10.25 -25.68
C GLY A 251 19.41 -11.24 -25.51
N VAL A 252 18.51 -10.98 -24.56
CA VAL A 252 17.28 -11.75 -24.35
C VAL A 252 16.09 -10.86 -24.72
N GLY A 253 15.26 -11.32 -25.65
CA GLY A 253 13.96 -10.73 -25.96
C GLY A 253 12.88 -11.35 -25.08
N ALA A 254 12.05 -10.51 -24.46
CA ALA A 254 10.86 -10.93 -23.73
C ALA A 254 9.62 -10.60 -24.58
N PHE A 255 8.73 -11.58 -24.76
CA PHE A 255 7.55 -11.50 -25.60
C PHE A 255 6.28 -11.68 -24.76
N SER A 256 5.17 -11.10 -25.22
CA SER A 256 3.85 -11.30 -24.64
C SER A 256 2.91 -11.85 -25.72
N LYS A 257 2.39 -13.08 -25.58
CA LYS A 257 1.40 -13.63 -26.52
C LYS A 257 0.12 -12.78 -26.54
N ALA A 258 -0.18 -12.08 -25.45
CA ALA A 258 -1.30 -11.15 -25.36
C ALA A 258 -1.15 -9.91 -26.27
N ALA A 259 0.06 -9.55 -26.69
CA ALA A 259 0.29 -8.44 -27.63
C ALA A 259 -0.10 -8.78 -29.09
N LYS A 260 -0.38 -10.06 -29.40
CA LYS A 260 -0.81 -10.59 -30.70
C LYS A 260 -0.11 -9.92 -31.90
N PRO A 261 1.25 -9.93 -31.95
CA PRO A 261 1.95 -9.22 -33.01
C PRO A 261 1.70 -9.88 -34.37
N THR A 262 1.56 -9.05 -35.41
CA THR A 262 1.52 -9.49 -36.80
C THR A 262 2.89 -9.22 -37.44
N ILE A 263 3.57 -10.27 -37.88
CA ILE A 263 4.90 -10.19 -38.50
C ILE A 263 4.77 -10.45 -40.01
N SER A 264 5.34 -9.57 -40.82
CA SER A 264 5.46 -9.73 -42.27
C SER A 264 6.94 -9.79 -42.67
N ILE A 265 7.32 -10.82 -43.42
CA ILE A 265 8.69 -11.05 -43.90
C ILE A 265 8.66 -11.15 -45.43
N GLY A 266 9.33 -10.21 -46.10
CA GLY A 266 9.32 -10.12 -47.57
C GLY A 266 7.91 -9.87 -48.13
N GLY A 267 7.08 -9.11 -47.40
CA GLY A 267 5.72 -8.73 -47.82
C GLY A 267 4.63 -9.77 -47.51
N ALA A 268 4.97 -10.98 -47.04
CA ALA A 268 3.98 -11.98 -46.64
C ALA A 268 3.89 -12.07 -45.11
N VAL A 269 2.67 -12.17 -44.58
CA VAL A 269 2.42 -12.40 -43.15
C VAL A 269 2.86 -13.81 -42.77
N VAL A 270 3.65 -13.93 -41.71
CA VAL A 270 4.22 -15.19 -41.22
C VAL A 270 3.67 -15.47 -39.82
N PRO A 271 3.16 -16.69 -39.53
CA PRO A 271 2.69 -17.04 -38.21
C PRO A 271 3.83 -17.08 -37.19
N LEU A 272 3.51 -16.78 -35.93
CA LEU A 272 4.45 -16.90 -34.81
C LEU A 272 4.61 -18.37 -34.43
N GLY A 273 5.85 -18.81 -34.22
CA GLY A 273 6.19 -20.11 -33.61
C GLY A 273 5.99 -20.12 -32.09
N GLU A 274 6.16 -21.29 -31.47
CA GLU A 274 5.92 -21.51 -30.03
C GLU A 274 6.81 -20.64 -29.12
N GLU A 275 8.01 -20.30 -29.57
CA GLU A 275 8.99 -19.47 -28.84
C GLU A 275 8.74 -17.96 -29.00
N GLY A 276 7.76 -17.55 -29.83
CA GLY A 276 7.35 -16.15 -29.96
C GLY A 276 7.99 -15.35 -31.11
N PHE A 277 8.76 -16.00 -32.00
CA PHE A 277 9.27 -15.41 -33.24
C PHE A 277 8.67 -16.07 -34.49
N ALA A 278 8.68 -15.36 -35.61
CA ALA A 278 8.25 -15.88 -36.91
C ALA A 278 9.47 -16.32 -37.73
N LEU A 279 9.40 -17.52 -38.33
CA LEU A 279 10.44 -18.07 -39.18
C LEU A 279 9.93 -18.19 -40.62
N LYS A 280 10.72 -17.69 -41.57
CA LYS A 280 10.46 -17.86 -43.00
C LYS A 280 11.77 -18.13 -43.72
N GLU A 281 11.80 -19.25 -44.43
CA GLU A 281 12.91 -19.63 -45.29
C GLU A 281 12.69 -19.07 -46.69
N PHE A 282 13.78 -18.67 -47.34
CA PHE A 282 13.80 -18.22 -48.73
C PHE A 282 14.92 -18.96 -49.45
N ASP A 283 14.66 -19.38 -50.67
CA ASP A 283 15.74 -19.79 -51.57
C ASP A 283 16.59 -18.55 -51.91
N ALA A 284 17.90 -18.69 -51.77
CA ALA A 284 18.86 -17.66 -52.13
C ALA A 284 18.76 -17.35 -53.64
N GLY A 285 18.55 -16.07 -53.98
CA GLY A 285 18.44 -15.59 -55.35
C GLY A 285 19.75 -15.59 -56.16
N GLY A 286 19.80 -14.81 -57.24
CA GLY A 286 21.02 -14.68 -58.06
C GLY A 286 22.19 -14.00 -57.32
N ILE A 287 23.39 -14.06 -57.87
CA ILE A 287 24.59 -13.42 -57.32
C ILE A 287 24.36 -11.91 -57.14
N GLY A 288 24.82 -11.37 -56.01
CA GLY A 288 24.70 -9.94 -55.69
C GLY A 288 24.09 -9.66 -54.31
N SER A 289 23.84 -8.38 -54.04
CA SER A 289 23.25 -7.89 -52.78
C SER A 289 21.73 -7.91 -52.84
N HIS A 290 21.12 -8.41 -51.77
CA HIS A 290 19.68 -8.53 -51.60
C HIS A 290 19.25 -7.96 -50.25
N SER A 291 17.98 -7.57 -50.16
CA SER A 291 17.39 -7.02 -48.93
C SER A 291 15.97 -7.55 -48.73
N VAL A 292 15.68 -8.05 -47.53
CA VAL A 292 14.35 -8.53 -47.13
C VAL A 292 13.74 -7.53 -46.14
N PRO A 293 12.61 -6.88 -46.47
CA PRO A 293 11.89 -6.05 -45.51
C PRO A 293 11.17 -6.92 -44.48
N VAL A 294 11.31 -6.56 -43.21
CA VAL A 294 10.60 -7.14 -42.08
C VAL A 294 9.76 -6.05 -41.42
N THR A 295 8.46 -6.30 -41.30
CA THR A 295 7.52 -5.41 -40.64
C THR A 295 6.87 -6.12 -39.47
N ILE A 296 6.92 -5.48 -38.30
CA ILE A 296 6.30 -5.99 -37.06
C ILE A 296 5.29 -4.95 -36.59
N THR A 297 4.01 -5.35 -36.56
CA THR A 297 2.93 -4.56 -35.97
C THR A 297 2.49 -5.22 -34.67
N TYR A 298 2.42 -4.48 -33.58
CA TYR A 298 2.03 -5.02 -32.27
C TYR A 298 1.20 -4.01 -31.48
N PHE A 299 0.30 -4.52 -30.62
CA PHE A 299 -0.41 -3.68 -29.67
C PHE A 299 0.49 -3.41 -28.45
N ASN A 300 0.91 -2.17 -28.27
CA ASN A 300 1.74 -1.80 -27.13
C ASN A 300 0.85 -1.65 -25.89
N GLN A 301 0.98 -2.58 -24.95
CA GLN A 301 0.18 -2.62 -23.71
C GLN A 301 0.48 -1.44 -22.76
N THR A 302 1.62 -0.77 -22.92
CA THR A 302 2.03 0.39 -22.13
C THR A 302 1.46 1.69 -22.69
N THR A 303 1.47 1.86 -24.02
CA THR A 303 0.96 3.08 -24.69
C THR A 303 -0.50 2.96 -25.11
N GLY A 304 -1.06 1.75 -25.13
CA GLY A 304 -2.44 1.45 -25.51
C GLY A 304 -2.73 1.64 -27.00
N LYS A 305 -1.70 1.66 -27.85
CA LYS A 305 -1.81 1.91 -29.30
C LYS A 305 -1.14 0.80 -30.10
N GLU A 306 -1.59 0.62 -31.33
CA GLU A 306 -0.83 -0.16 -32.31
C GLU A 306 0.43 0.60 -32.73
N GLU A 307 1.56 -0.09 -32.65
CA GLU A 307 2.86 0.40 -33.09
C GLU A 307 3.38 -0.47 -34.22
N LYS A 308 4.11 0.15 -35.16
CA LYS A 308 4.70 -0.50 -36.33
C LYS A 308 6.20 -0.24 -36.35
N LYS A 309 7.00 -1.30 -36.49
CA LYS A 309 8.44 -1.22 -36.71
C LYS A 309 8.82 -1.90 -38.01
N GLU A 310 9.70 -1.26 -38.76
CA GLU A 310 10.24 -1.77 -40.02
C GLU A 310 11.76 -1.91 -39.91
N VAL A 311 12.27 -3.07 -40.31
CA VAL A 311 13.69 -3.40 -40.33
C VAL A 311 14.01 -4.03 -41.68
N LYS A 312 15.17 -3.73 -42.26
CA LYS A 312 15.67 -4.39 -43.47
C LYS A 312 16.78 -5.36 -43.09
N VAL A 313 16.69 -6.58 -43.62
CA VAL A 313 17.72 -7.61 -43.46
C VAL A 313 18.44 -7.76 -44.79
N ASP A 314 19.69 -7.30 -44.84
CA ASP A 314 20.52 -7.33 -46.03
C ASP A 314 21.37 -8.61 -46.05
N TYR A 315 21.55 -9.22 -47.23
CA TYR A 315 22.40 -10.39 -47.43
C TYR A 315 23.05 -10.39 -48.83
N ASP A 316 24.25 -10.92 -48.92
CA ASP A 316 25.02 -11.01 -50.16
C ASP A 316 25.21 -12.47 -50.59
N LEU A 317 25.10 -12.72 -51.90
CA LEU A 317 25.38 -14.03 -52.50
C LEU A 317 26.58 -13.92 -53.43
N ALA A 318 27.60 -14.75 -53.18
CA ALA A 318 28.83 -14.81 -53.97
C ALA A 318 29.09 -16.23 -54.48
N LEU A 319 29.80 -16.35 -55.60
CA LEU A 319 30.28 -17.65 -56.10
C LEU A 319 31.49 -18.11 -55.29
N PRO A 320 31.59 -19.42 -54.95
CA PRO A 320 32.80 -19.96 -54.37
C PRO A 320 33.96 -19.87 -55.38
N THR A 321 35.04 -19.20 -55.00
CA THR A 321 36.27 -19.13 -55.81
C THR A 321 37.07 -20.41 -55.67
N LEU A 322 37.14 -21.20 -56.75
CA LEU A 322 37.94 -22.42 -56.82
C LEU A 322 39.34 -22.07 -57.36
N GLN A 323 40.36 -22.03 -56.51
CA GLN A 323 41.75 -21.89 -56.96
C GLN A 323 42.35 -23.26 -57.28
N LEU A 324 42.43 -23.60 -58.57
CA LEU A 324 43.23 -24.74 -59.05
C LEU A 324 44.70 -24.31 -59.14
N HIS A 325 45.53 -24.83 -58.24
CA HIS A 325 46.99 -24.78 -58.40
C HIS A 325 47.42 -25.94 -59.31
N LEU A 326 47.84 -25.62 -60.53
CA LEU A 326 48.55 -26.57 -61.38
C LEU A 326 50.01 -26.64 -60.92
N THR A 327 50.36 -27.65 -60.13
CA THR A 327 51.75 -28.03 -59.90
C THR A 327 52.32 -28.65 -61.17
N LYS A 328 53.35 -28.01 -61.75
CA LYS A 328 54.19 -28.59 -62.81
C LYS A 328 55.23 -29.52 -62.23
#